data_AF-U7V2W0-F1
#
_entry.id   AF-U7V2W0-F1
#
_cell.length_a   1.000
_cell.length_b   1.000
_cell.length_c   1.000
_cell.angle_alpha   90.00
_cell.angle_beta   90.00
_cell.angle_gamma   90.00
#
_symmetry.space_group_name_H-M   'P 1'
#
loop_
_entity.id
_entity.type
_entity.pdbx_description
1 polymer ?
#
loop_
_entity_poly.entity_id
_entity_poly.type
_entity_poly.pdbx_seq_one_letter_code
_entity_poly.pdbx_strand_id
1 'polypeptide(L)' 'MQEHNSNGLYTYIYTDQDSYEPLAQVRDWTIAEGENRQQTNYFHCDQIGIPREMTDKDGNLLWFGEYDVGVN' A
#
# COMPACT_ATOMS: atom_id res chain seq x y z
N MET A 1 -5.23 -4.73 -8.49
CA MET A 1 -6.41 -3.86 -8.29
C MET A 1 -6.01 -2.41 -8.58
N GLN A 2 -6.93 -1.56 -9.05
CA GLN A 2 -6.69 -0.11 -9.17
C GLN A 2 -7.80 0.69 -8.49
N GLU A 3 -7.42 1.75 -7.80
CA GLU A 3 -8.31 2.70 -7.15
C GLU A 3 -7.97 4.12 -7.62
N HIS A 4 -8.98 4.89 -7.99
CA HIS A 4 -8.80 6.28 -8.45
C HIS A 4 -9.56 7.22 -7.50
N ASN A 5 -8.88 8.22 -6.96
CA ASN A 5 -9.49 9.24 -6.11
C ASN A 5 -8.85 10.63 -6.36
N SER A 6 -9.29 11.65 -5.63
CA SER A 6 -8.79 13.03 -5.79
C SER A 6 -7.29 13.19 -5.55
N ASN A 7 -6.67 12.24 -4.84
CA ASN A 7 -5.25 12.25 -4.51
C ASN A 7 -4.42 11.44 -5.52
N GLY A 8 -5.01 10.78 -6.51
CA GLY A 8 -4.28 10.09 -7.58
C GLY A 8 -4.79 8.68 -7.89
N LEU A 9 -4.01 7.96 -8.69
CA LEU A 9 -4.23 6.57 -9.06
C LEU A 9 -3.37 5.67 -8.19
N TYR A 10 -3.98 4.67 -7.60
CA TYR A 10 -3.35 3.69 -6.73
C TYR A 10 -3.46 2.31 -7.38
N THR A 11 -2.32 1.71 -7.71
CA THR A 11 -2.24 0.36 -8.26
C THR A 11 -1.67 -0.57 -7.20
N TYR A 12 -2.39 -1.64 -6.89
CA TYR A 12 -1.97 -2.63 -5.90
C TYR A 12 -1.50 -3.91 -6.59
N ILE A 13 -0.33 -4.38 -6.16
CA ILE A 13 0.32 -5.64 -6.58
C ILE A 13 0.16 -6.65 -5.45
N TYR A 14 -0.24 -7.87 -5.79
CA TYR A 14 -0.53 -8.96 -4.85
C TYR A 14 0.41 -10.14 -5.08
N THR A 15 0.55 -11.02 -4.08
CA THR A 15 1.43 -12.19 -4.13
C THR A 15 1.03 -13.19 -5.22
N ASP A 16 -0.26 -13.38 -5.42
CA ASP A 16 -0.84 -14.19 -6.49
C ASP A 16 -2.20 -13.64 -6.93
N GLN A 17 -2.85 -14.28 -7.90
CA GLN A 17 -4.09 -13.81 -8.52
C GLN A 17 -5.32 -13.97 -7.60
N ASP A 18 -5.28 -14.90 -6.64
CA ASP A 18 -6.41 -15.26 -5.77
C ASP A 18 -6.14 -14.87 -4.29
N SER A 19 -5.01 -14.22 -4.02
CA SER A 19 -4.58 -13.77 -2.71
C SER A 19 -4.94 -12.31 -2.47
N TYR A 20 -5.34 -12.04 -1.23
CA TYR A 20 -5.56 -10.68 -0.73
C TYR A 20 -4.34 -10.11 0.00
N GLU A 21 -3.20 -10.81 -0.02
CA GLU A 21 -1.95 -10.33 0.57
C GLU A 21 -1.25 -9.33 -0.37
N PRO A 22 -1.23 -8.03 -0.04
CA PRO A 22 -0.62 -7.03 -0.90
C PRO A 22 0.90 -7.06 -0.72
N LEU A 23 1.63 -6.91 -1.84
CA LEU A 23 3.08 -6.75 -1.84
C LEU A 23 3.49 -5.28 -1.89
N ALA A 24 2.85 -4.53 -2.78
CA ALA A 24 3.21 -3.14 -3.04
C ALA A 24 2.03 -2.32 -3.53
N GLN A 25 2.11 -1.02 -3.29
CA GLN A 25 1.25 0.00 -3.86
C GLN A 25 2.11 0.94 -4.71
N VAL A 26 1.68 1.19 -5.95
CA VAL A 26 2.21 2.27 -6.79
C VAL A 26 1.18 3.38 -6.83
N ARG A 27 1.56 4.56 -6.37
CA ARG A 27 0.73 5.77 -6.43
C ARG A 27 1.26 6.70 -7.51
N ASP A 28 0.41 7.04 -8.48
CA ASP A 28 0.67 8.03 -9.51
C ASP A 28 -0.22 9.26 -9.30
N TRP A 29 0.35 10.46 -9.35
CA TRP A 29 -0.43 11.70 -9.25
C TRP A 29 0.24 12.86 -9.99
N THR A 30 -0.54 13.86 -10.35
CA THR A 30 -0.04 15.10 -10.95
C THR A 30 -0.16 16.23 -9.93
N ILE A 31 0.89 17.03 -9.75
CA ILE A 31 0.85 18.21 -8.88
C ILE A 31 0.34 19.45 -9.64
N ALA A 32 0.07 20.55 -8.91
CA ALA A 32 -0.48 21.78 -9.50
C ALA A 32 0.37 22.39 -10.63
N GLU A 33 1.68 22.13 -10.62
CA GLU A 33 2.64 22.56 -11.64
C GLU A 33 2.59 21.70 -12.92
N GLY A 34 1.74 20.67 -12.96
CA GLY A 34 1.62 19.75 -14.09
C GLY A 34 2.66 18.63 -14.11
N GLU A 35 3.53 18.54 -13.10
CA GLU A 35 4.50 17.45 -13.00
C GLU A 35 3.82 16.15 -12.53
N ASN A 36 4.11 15.05 -13.21
CA ASN A 36 3.73 13.71 -12.76
C ASN A 36 4.73 13.20 -11.72
N ARG A 37 4.19 12.62 -10.66
CA ARG A 37 4.94 12.00 -9.56
C ARG A 37 4.47 10.57 -9.41
N GLN A 38 5.40 9.70 -9.03
CA GLN A 38 5.14 8.32 -8.71
C GLN A 38 5.82 7.98 -7.39
N GLN A 39 5.16 7.15 -6.58
CA GLN A 39 5.72 6.61 -5.35
C GLN A 39 5.36 5.13 -5.23
N THR A 40 6.35 4.31 -4.86
CA THR A 40 6.15 2.91 -4.52
C THR A 40 6.23 2.75 -3.00
N ASN A 41 5.22 2.09 -2.44
CA ASN A 41 5.15 1.71 -1.04
C ASN A 41 5.10 0.18 -0.93
N TYR A 42 5.70 -0.37 0.12
CA TYR A 42 5.76 -1.81 0.37
C TYR A 42 4.97 -2.18 1.61
N PHE A 43 4.19 -3.25 1.53
CA PHE A 43 3.47 -3.78 2.68
C PHE A 43 4.31 -4.85 3.37
N HIS A 44 4.31 -4.84 4.70
CA HIS A 44 4.86 -5.91 5.52
C HIS A 44 3.71 -6.54 6.30
N CYS A 45 3.40 -7.79 5.96
CA CYS A 45 2.28 -8.52 6.53
C CYS A 45 2.73 -9.41 7.70
N ASP A 46 1.79 -9.73 8.59
CA ASP A 46 1.98 -10.81 9.55
C ASP A 46 1.86 -12.20 8.89
N GLN A 47 1.98 -13.25 9.70
CA GLN A 47 2.01 -14.64 9.25
C GLN A 47 0.73 -15.10 8.52
N ILE A 48 -0.39 -14.41 8.70
CA ILE A 48 -1.67 -14.75 8.03
C ILE A 48 -2.01 -13.77 6.92
N GLY A 49 -1.07 -12.90 6.52
CA GLY A 49 -1.22 -11.99 5.38
C GLY A 49 -1.89 -10.66 5.71
N ILE A 50 -2.09 -10.32 7.01
CA ILE A 50 -2.65 -9.02 7.39
C ILE A 50 -1.55 -7.96 7.37
N PRO A 51 -1.68 -6.85 6.61
CA PRO A 51 -0.71 -5.77 6.63
C PRO A 51 -0.53 -5.16 8.03
N ARG A 52 0.71 -5.11 8.50
CA ARG A 52 1.09 -4.48 9.78
C ARG A 52 1.83 -3.18 9.57
N GLU A 53 2.66 -3.10 8.54
CA GLU A 53 3.43 -1.90 8.20
C GLU A 53 3.32 -1.58 6.73
N MET A 54 3.50 -0.30 6.41
CA MET A 54 3.76 0.17 5.06
C MET A 54 4.99 1.08 5.09
N THR A 55 5.96 0.81 4.22
CA THR A 55 7.18 1.62 4.09
C THR A 55 7.30 2.25 2.71
N ASP A 56 8.05 3.35 2.61
CA ASP A 56 8.50 3.85 1.32
C ASP A 56 9.63 2.98 0.74
N LYS A 57 10.15 3.37 -0.43
CA LYS A 57 11.25 2.68 -1.12
C LYS A 57 12.59 2.65 -0.38
N ASP A 58 12.79 3.56 0.57
CA ASP A 58 14.02 3.66 1.35
C ASP A 58 13.88 2.92 2.69
N GLY A 59 12.73 2.30 2.94
CA GLY A 59 12.43 1.56 4.17
C GLY A 59 11.91 2.44 5.30
N ASN A 60 11.55 3.70 5.03
CA ASN A 60 10.97 4.56 6.07
C ASN A 60 9.51 4.18 6.30
N LEU A 61 9.12 4.10 7.58
CA LEU A 61 7.74 3.78 7.98
C LEU A 61 6.77 4.91 7.58
N LEU A 62 5.74 4.56 6.80
CA LEU A 62 4.66 5.45 6.39
C LEU A 62 3.38 5.23 7.20
N TRP A 63 3.12 3.97 7.56
CA TRP A 63 1.93 3.57 8.31
C TRP A 63 2.21 2.30 9.10
N PHE A 64 1.55 2.18 10.25
CA PHE A 64 1.57 1.00 11.11
C PHE A 64 0.14 0.72 11.61
N GLY A 65 -0.27 -0.54 11.55
CA GLY A 65 -1.58 -1.02 11.99
C GLY A 65 -1.46 -2.06 13.10
N GLU A 66 -2.00 -1.72 14.27
CA GLU A 66 -2.24 -2.69 15.33
C GLU A 66 -3.70 -3.15 15.30
N TYR A 67 -3.89 -4.46 15.46
CA TYR A 67 -5.19 -5.08 15.55
C TYR A 67 -5.16 -6.07 16.70
N ASP A 68 -6.10 -5.90 17.63
CA ASP A 68 -6.39 -6.91 18.65
C ASP A 68 -7.24 -8.01 18.03
N VAL A 69 -6.84 -9.27 18.23
CA VAL A 69 -7.74 -10.38 17.96
C VAL A 69 -8.81 -10.32 19.03
N GLY A 70 -10.04 -9.95 18.64
CA GLY A 70 -11.19 -10.00 19.54
C GLY A 70 -11.41 -11.43 20.03
N VAL A 71 -10.91 -11.73 21.23
CA VAL A 71 -11.33 -12.92 21.96
C VAL A 71 -12.68 -12.59 22.59
N ASN A 72 -13.74 -13.21 22.07
CA ASN A 72 -15.03 -13.26 22.78
C ASN A 72 -14.93 -14.22 23.97
#